data_AF-A0A377G9B6-F1
#
_entry.id   AF-A0A377G9B6-F1
#
_cell.length_a   1.000
_cell.length_b   1.000
_cell.length_c   1.000
_cell.angle_alpha   90.00
_cell.angle_beta   90.00
_cell.angle_gamma   90.00
#
_symmetry.space_group_name_H-M   'P 1'
#
loop_
_entity.id
_entity.type
_entity.pdbx_description
1 polymer ?
#
loop_
_entity_poly.entity_id
_entity_poly.type
_entity_poly.pdbx_seq_one_letter_code
_entity_poly.pdbx_strand_id
1 'polypeptide(L)' 'MFQLLLRLLLVISGSIAGWFIARDELKFPIIQMVIAVILFTLVIVIIAFWPELKKLIKRKKG' A
#
# COMPACT_ATOMS: atom_id res chain seq x y z
N MET A 1 11.10 6.21 15.77
CA MET A 1 11.42 5.38 14.58
C MET A 1 10.17 4.88 13.85
N PHE A 2 9.17 4.32 14.54
CA PHE A 2 7.91 3.82 13.93
C PHE A 2 7.06 4.89 13.21
N GLN A 3 7.07 6.13 13.71
CA GLN A 3 6.33 7.24 13.10
C GLN A 3 6.79 7.56 11.67
N LEU A 4 8.06 7.35 11.35
CA LEU A 4 8.62 7.69 10.04
C LEU A 4 8.15 6.72 8.96
N LEU A 5 7.99 5.43 9.32
CA LEU A 5 7.37 4.39 8.50
C LEU A 5 5.90 4.71 8.20
N LEU A 6 5.12 5.05 9.23
CA LEU A 6 3.72 5.45 9.06
C LEU A 6 3.60 6.71 8.19
N ARG A 7 4.51 7.68 8.35
CA ARG A 7 4.54 8.90 7.53
C ARG A 7 4.80 8.59 6.06
N LEU A 8 5.80 7.75 5.76
CA LEU A 8 6.07 7.33 4.38
C LEU A 8 4.85 6.62 3.78
N LEU A 9 4.23 5.71 4.52
CA LEU A 9 3.04 4.99 4.07
C LEU A 9 1.88 5.96 3.77
N LEU A 10 1.64 6.94 4.63
CA LEU A 10 0.61 7.96 4.43
C LEU A 10 0.91 8.89 3.25
N VAL A 11 2.18 9.27 3.05
CA VAL A 11 2.61 10.10 1.91
C VAL A 11 2.41 9.33 0.59
N ILE A 12 2.80 8.06 0.55
CA ILE A 12 2.62 7.20 -0.62
C ILE A 12 1.13 6.97 -0.88
N SER A 13 0.36 6.67 0.17
CA SER A 13 -1.10 6.49 0.05
C SER A 13 -1.81 7.76 -0.43
N GLY A 14 -1.44 8.94 0.07
CA GLY A 14 -2.01 10.21 -0.37
C GLY A 14 -1.66 10.54 -1.82
N SER A 15 -0.45 10.18 -2.25
CA SER A 15 0.00 10.36 -3.64
C SER A 15 -0.77 9.45 -4.60
N ILE A 16 -0.95 8.18 -4.22
CA ILE A 16 -1.73 7.20 -4.99
C ILE A 16 -3.22 7.61 -5.01
N ALA A 17 -3.80 7.99 -3.87
CA ALA A 17 -5.18 8.47 -3.82
C ALA A 17 -5.41 9.71 -4.70
N GLY A 18 -4.44 10.63 -4.74
CA GLY A 18 -4.46 11.80 -5.63
C GLY A 18 -4.33 11.49 -7.12
N TRP A 19 -3.91 10.28 -7.51
CA TRP A 19 -3.96 9.81 -8.89
C TRP A 19 -5.31 9.21 -9.27
N PHE A 20 -6.05 8.66 -8.31
CA PHE A 20 -7.35 8.05 -8.57
C PHE A 20 -8.52 9.02 -8.42
N ILE A 21 -8.41 10.05 -7.56
CA ILE A 21 -9.51 10.98 -7.26
C ILE A 21 -8.99 12.42 -7.09
N ALA A 22 -9.79 13.42 -7.47
CA ALA A 22 -9.43 14.83 -7.35
C ALA A 22 -9.34 15.25 -5.86
N ARG A 23 -8.27 15.97 -5.51
CA ARG A 23 -7.98 16.39 -4.12
C ARG A 23 -9.03 17.32 -3.50
N ASP A 24 -9.89 17.91 -4.32
CA ASP A 24 -10.92 18.88 -3.92
C ASP A 24 -12.30 18.26 -3.67
N GLU A 25 -12.46 16.95 -3.87
CA GLU A 25 -13.74 16.31 -3.58
C GLU A 25 -13.91 16.00 -2.08
N LEU A 26 -15.11 16.23 -1.54
CA LEU A 26 -15.47 15.86 -0.16
C LEU A 26 -15.21 14.38 0.17
N LYS A 27 -15.18 13.52 -0.85
CA LYS A 27 -14.96 12.08 -0.71
C LYS A 27 -13.48 11.70 -0.65
N PHE A 28 -12.56 12.64 -0.91
CA PHE A 28 -11.12 12.42 -0.92
C PHE A 28 -10.61 11.77 0.38
N PRO A 29 -10.99 12.22 1.59
CA PRO A 29 -10.50 11.62 2.83
C PRO A 29 -10.95 10.16 3.02
N ILE A 30 -12.17 9.83 2.58
CA ILE A 30 -12.74 8.47 2.69
C ILE A 30 -12.00 7.54 1.73
N ILE A 31 -11.82 7.97 0.48
CA ILE A 31 -11.13 7.19 -0.56
C ILE A 31 -9.66 7.03 -0.20
N GLN A 32 -9.02 8.08 0.33
CA GLN A 32 -7.66 8.03 0.84
C GLN A 32 -7.52 6.99 1.97
N MET A 33 -8.47 6.93 2.91
CA MET A 33 -8.48 5.92 3.98
C MET A 33 -8.61 4.50 3.42
N VAL A 34 -9.53 4.27 2.47
CA VAL A 34 -9.71 2.96 1.84
C VAL A 34 -8.43 2.51 1.12
N ILE A 35 -7.81 3.40 0.35
CA ILE A 35 -6.54 3.14 -0.34
C ILE A 35 -5.42 2.85 0.67
N ALA A 36 -5.37 3.59 1.78
CA ALA A 36 -4.39 3.37 2.84
C ALA A 36 -4.54 1.98 3.46
N VAL A 37 -5.76 1.54 3.73
CA VAL A 37 -6.04 0.19 4.27
C VAL A 37 -5.62 -0.88 3.26
N ILE A 38 -5.98 -0.74 1.98
CA ILE A 38 -5.60 -1.68 0.93
C ILE A 38 -4.08 -1.79 0.84
N LEU A 39 -3.36 -0.66 0.75
CA LEU A 39 -1.89 -0.64 0.69
C LEU A 39 -1.27 -1.27 1.93
N PHE A 40 -1.80 -0.98 3.11
CA PHE A 40 -1.32 -1.55 4.36
C PHE A 40 -1.51 -3.09 4.38
N THR A 41 -2.69 -3.58 4.00
CA THR A 41 -2.94 -5.01 3.85
C THR A 41 -2.00 -5.64 2.84
N LEU A 42 -1.77 -5.00 1.70
CA LEU A 42 -0.88 -5.49 0.64
C LEU A 42 0.57 -5.58 1.14
N VAL A 43 1.04 -4.59 1.90
CA VAL A 43 2.36 -4.62 2.56
C VAL A 43 2.46 -5.79 3.54
N ILE A 44 1.45 -5.99 4.39
CA ILE A 44 1.43 -7.12 5.33
C ILE A 44 1.45 -8.44 4.57
N VAL A 45 0.64 -8.60 3.53
CA VAL A 45 0.60 -9.80 2.69
C VAL A 45 1.97 -10.04 2.04
N ILE A 46 2.61 -9.01 1.49
CA ILE A 46 3.95 -9.13 0.90
C ILE A 46 4.96 -9.58 1.95
N ILE A 47 4.93 -9.03 3.16
CA ILE A 47 5.87 -9.39 4.24
C ILE A 47 5.60 -10.81 4.75
N ALA A 48 4.34 -11.13 5.05
CA ALA A 48 3.92 -12.43 5.58
C ALA A 48 4.15 -13.57 4.56
N PHE A 49 3.85 -13.32 3.29
CA PHE A 49 4.03 -14.29 2.21
C PHE A 49 5.32 -14.08 1.42
N TRP A 50 6.24 -13.22 1.86
CA TRP A 50 7.54 -13.00 1.20
C TRP A 50 8.31 -14.30 0.89
N PRO A 51 8.43 -15.27 1.82
CA PRO A 51 9.16 -16.51 1.54
C PRO A 51 8.45 -17.38 0.50
N GLU A 52 7.11 -17.46 0.55
CA GLU A 52 6.34 -18.25 -0.41
C GLU A 52 6.25 -17.59 -1.79
N LEU A 53 6.12 -16.26 -1.86
CA LEU A 53 6.22 -15.49 -3.10
C LEU A 53 7.59 -15.69 -3.76
N LYS A 54 8.69 -15.63 -2.98
CA LYS A 54 10.04 -15.95 -3.50
C LYS A 54 10.13 -17.38 -4.01
N LYS A 55 9.51 -18.34 -3.32
CA LYS A 55 9.50 -19.76 -3.73
C LYS A 55 8.73 -19.96 -5.04
N LEU A 56 7.60 -19.29 -5.21
CA LEU A 56 6.81 -19.31 -6.45
C LEU A 56 7.55 -18.64 -7.61
N ILE A 57 8.20 -17.50 -7.38
CA ILE A 57 9.00 -16.81 -8.40
C ILE A 57 10.24 -17.64 -8.79
N LYS A 58 10.88 -18.31 -7.82
CA LYS A 58 12.03 -19.20 -8.08
C LYS A 58 11.61 -20.46 -8.83
N ARG A 59 10.40 -21.00 -8.57
CA ARG A 59 9.85 -22.17 -9.26
C ARG A 59 9.47 -21.90 -10.72
N LYS A 60 9.20 -20.65 -11.11
CA LYS A 60 8.92 -20.28 -12.51
C LYS A 60 10.18 -20.10 -13.36
N LYS A 61 11.37 -20.14 -12.74
CA LYS A 61 12.68 -19.93 -13.39
C LYS A 61 13.51 -21.21 -13.54
N GLY A 62 13.02 -22.37 -13.10
CA GLY A 62 13.63 -23.68 -13.32
C GLY A 62 12.67 -24.58 -14.07
#